data_AF-X1BDF7-F1
#
_entry.id   AF-X1BDF7-F1
#
_cell.length_a   1.000
_cell.length_b   1.000
_cell.length_c   1.000
_cell.angle_alpha   90.00
_cell.angle_beta   90.00
_cell.angle_gamma   90.00
#
_symmetry.space_group_name_H-M   'P 1'
#
loop_
_entity.id
_entity.type
_entity.pdbx_description
1 polymer ?
#
loop_
_entity_poly.entity_id
_entity_poly.type
_entity_poly.pdbx_seq_one_letter_code
_entity_poly.pdbx_strand_id
1 'polypeptide(L)' 'MKYKMRFENDIIFFIDKNIFNELEQCIENATPNEACGLIFGEIQEINNNGDFKYKYYSKDFQCIASSNKSPVAFLLDND' A
#
# COMPACT_ATOMS: atom_id res chain seq x y z
N MET A 1 15.73 3.24 22.26
CA MET A 1 14.33 3.66 22.48
C MET A 1 13.43 2.70 21.70
N LYS A 2 12.47 2.03 22.36
CA LYS A 2 11.50 1.15 21.70
C LYS A 2 10.32 2.04 21.27
N TYR A 3 10.22 2.38 19.99
CA TYR A 3 9.06 3.11 19.48
C TYR A 3 7.85 2.18 19.50
N LYS A 4 6.82 2.55 20.28
CA LYS A 4 5.56 1.83 20.31
C LYS A 4 4.70 2.41 19.20
N MET A 5 4.36 1.61 18.19
CA MET A 5 3.43 2.07 17.14
C MET A 5 2.12 2.49 17.80
N ARG A 6 1.71 3.73 17.52
CA ARG A 6 0.43 4.28 17.92
C ARG A 6 -0.60 3.87 16.88
N PHE A 7 -1.69 3.25 17.32
CA PHE A 7 -2.83 2.97 16.45
C PHE A 7 -3.68 4.24 16.36
N GLU A 8 -3.79 4.81 15.16
CA GLU A 8 -4.68 5.94 14.90
C GLU A 8 -6.02 5.41 14.39
N ASN A 9 -7.12 5.79 15.06
CA ASN A 9 -8.49 5.41 14.67
C ASN A 9 -9.20 6.50 13.86
N ASP A 10 -8.50 7.61 13.60
CA ASP A 10 -9.06 8.79 12.95
C ASP A 10 -9.03 8.66 11.41
N ILE A 11 -8.39 7.62 10.88
CA ILE A 11 -8.31 7.35 9.44
C ILE A 11 -8.67 5.89 9.18
N ILE A 12 -9.65 5.66 8.31
CA ILE A 12 -10.06 4.34 7.85
C ILE A 12 -9.85 4.25 6.34
N PHE A 13 -9.12 3.24 5.88
CA PHE A 13 -8.90 2.97 4.46
C PHE A 13 -9.86 1.89 3.97
N PHE A 14 -10.58 2.17 2.90
CA PHE A 14 -11.37 1.22 2.14
C PHE A 14 -10.63 0.94 0.84
N ILE A 15 -10.04 -0.26 0.75
CA ILE A 15 -9.33 -0.73 -0.43
C ILE A 15 -10.27 -1.66 -1.19
N ASP A 16 -10.59 -1.30 -2.43
CA ASP A 16 -11.40 -2.12 -3.32
C ASP A 16 -10.69 -3.43 -3.65
N LYS A 17 -11.45 -4.51 -3.81
CA LYS A 17 -10.89 -5.84 -4.07
C LYS A 17 -10.08 -5.88 -5.38
N ASN A 18 -10.47 -5.10 -6.40
CA ASN A 18 -9.74 -5.07 -7.66
C ASN A 18 -8.34 -4.46 -7.47
N ILE A 19 -8.25 -3.36 -6.71
CA ILE A 19 -6.96 -2.74 -6.35
C ILE A 19 -6.11 -3.68 -5.51
N PHE A 20 -6.72 -4.45 -4.61
CA PHE A 20 -6.01 -5.48 -3.87
C PHE A 20 -5.41 -6.55 -4.79
N ASN A 21 -6.15 -7.02 -5.79
CA ASN A 21 -5.63 -7.98 -6.77
C ASN A 21 -4.49 -7.37 -7.63
N GLU A 22 -4.60 -6.08 -8.00
CA GLU A 22 -3.54 -5.38 -8.74
C GLU A 22 -2.27 -5.21 -7.91
N LEU A 23 -2.39 -5.01 -6.60
CA LEU A 23 -1.27 -5.04 -5.66
C LEU A 23 -0.58 -6.41 -5.66
N GLU A 24 -1.35 -7.50 -5.57
CA GLU A 24 -0.80 -8.86 -5.63
C GLU A 24 -0.06 -9.09 -6.94
N GLN A 25 -0.67 -8.73 -8.08
CA GLN A 25 -0.04 -8.84 -9.40
C GLN A 25 1.23 -8.00 -9.54
N CYS A 26 1.27 -6.79 -8.96
CA CYS A 26 2.45 -5.95 -8.96
C CYS A 26 3.64 -6.63 -8.25
N ILE A 27 3.37 -7.28 -7.12
CA ILE A 27 4.38 -8.02 -6.35
C ILE A 27 4.83 -9.26 -7.11
N GLU A 28 3.90 -10.05 -7.65
CA GLU A 28 4.21 -11.24 -8.45
C GLU A 28 5.10 -10.90 -9.65
N ASN A 29 4.76 -9.84 -10.39
CA ASN A 29 5.50 -9.42 -11.57
C ASN A 29 6.89 -8.84 -11.25
N ALA A 30 7.05 -8.24 -10.07
CA ALA A 30 8.32 -7.67 -9.66
C ALA A 30 9.27 -8.70 -9.06
N THR A 31 8.76 -9.83 -8.55
CA THR A 31 9.56 -10.89 -7.93
C THR A 31 10.65 -11.37 -8.90
N PRO A 32 11.92 -11.44 -8.48
CA PRO A 32 12.43 -11.38 -7.10
C PRO A 32 12.81 -9.97 -6.58
N ASN A 33 12.52 -8.92 -7.34
CA ASN A 33 12.82 -7.54 -6.98
C ASN A 33 11.73 -6.92 -6.12
N GLU A 34 12.08 -5.81 -5.46
CA GLU A 34 11.11 -5.00 -4.73
C GLU A 34 10.20 -4.23 -5.71
N ALA A 35 8.92 -4.15 -5.35
CA ALA A 35 7.95 -3.24 -5.93
C ALA A 35 7.38 -2.31 -4.87
N CYS A 36 7.03 -1.11 -5.30
CA CYS A 36 6.19 -0.21 -4.53
C CYS A 36 5.03 0.26 -5.41
N GLY A 37 4.12 1.06 -4.84
CA GLY A 37 3.06 1.65 -5.64
C GLY A 37 2.29 2.72 -4.88
N LEU A 38 1.46 3.43 -5.63
CA LEU A 38 0.64 4.54 -5.14
C LEU A 38 -0.83 4.18 -5.32
N ILE A 39 -1.59 4.24 -4.23
CA ILE A 39 -3.05 4.14 -4.28
C ILE A 39 -3.60 5.57 -4.34
N PHE A 40 -4.43 5.85 -5.34
CA PHE A 40 -5.15 7.11 -5.51
C PHE A 40 -6.63 6.90 -5.18
N GLY A 41 -7.29 7.96 -4.73
CA GLY A 41 -8.62 7.82 -4.15
C GLY A 41 -9.24 9.13 -3.68
N GLU A 42 -10.41 8.99 -3.08
CA GLU A 42 -11.20 10.10 -2.56
C GLU A 42 -11.20 10.07 -1.03
N ILE A 43 -11.14 11.26 -0.42
CA ILE A 43 -11.23 11.43 1.03
C ILE A 43 -12.63 11.94 1.36
N GLN A 44 -13.26 11.29 2.33
CA GLN A 44 -14.46 11.77 3.00
C GLN A 44 -14.12 12.16 4.43
N GLU A 45 -14.21 13.45 4.74
CA GLU A 45 -14.10 13.96 6.09
C GLU A 45 -15.45 13.82 6.81
N ILE A 46 -15.40 13.39 8.07
CA ILE A 46 -16.53 13.27 8.98
C ILE A 46 -16.19 14.09 10.23
N ASN A 47 -16.87 15.22 10.39
CA ASN A 47 -16.72 16.09 11.55
C ASN A 47 -17.88 15.84 12.51
N ASN A 48 -17.58 15.33 13.71
CA ASN A 48 -18.53 15.18 14.80
C ASN A 48 -18.13 16.11 15.94
N ASN A 49 -18.65 17.33 15.96
CA ASN A 49 -18.47 18.30 17.04
C ASN A 49 -17.00 18.58 17.42
N GLY A 50 -16.12 18.69 16.42
CA GLY A 50 -14.69 19.01 16.63
C GLY A 50 -13.75 17.81 16.56
N ASP A 51 -14.29 16.58 16.59
CA ASP A 51 -13.54 15.38 16.28
C ASP A 51 -13.59 15.12 14.77
N PHE A 52 -12.40 15.07 14.15
CA PHE A 52 -12.24 14.80 12.72
C PHE A 52 -11.90 13.33 12.50
N LYS A 53 -12.68 12.68 11.63
CA LYS A 53 -12.39 11.34 11.13
C LYS A 53 -12.38 11.35 9.61
N TYR A 54 -11.52 10.53 9.02
CA TYR A 54 -11.31 10.46 7.59
C TYR A 54 -11.59 9.04 7.11
N LYS A 55 -12.38 8.93 6.04
CA LYS A 55 -12.49 7.71 5.26
C LYS A 55 -11.81 7.92 3.93
N TYR A 56 -10.84 7.08 3.60
CA TYR A 56 -10.17 7.08 2.32
C TYR A 56 -10.72 5.93 1.47
N TYR A 57 -11.27 6.24 0.31
CA TYR A 57 -11.78 5.24 -0.63
C TYR A 57 -10.86 5.16 -1.84
N SER A 58 -10.23 4.00 -2.02
CA SER A 58 -9.34 3.75 -3.16
C SER A 58 -10.11 3.76 -4.48
N LYS A 59 -9.50 4.30 -5.53
CA LYS A 59 -10.05 4.38 -6.90
C LYS A 59 -9.13 3.79 -7.96
N ASP A 60 -7.82 3.96 -7.77
CA ASP A 60 -6.82 3.52 -8.75
C ASP A 60 -5.52 3.14 -8.03
N PHE A 61 -4.71 2.29 -8.67
CA PHE A 61 -3.41 1.88 -8.17
C PHE A 61 -2.35 1.91 -9.27
N GLN A 62 -1.21 2.51 -8.95
CA GLN A 62 -0.05 2.58 -9.83
C GLN A 62 1.11 1.78 -9.25
N CYS A 63 1.41 0.66 -9.89
CA CYS A 63 2.58 -0.15 -9.60
C CYS A 63 3.85 0.53 -10.10
N ILE A 64 4.86 0.57 -9.25
CA ILE A 64 6.21 1.07 -9.53
C ILE A 64 7.17 -0.08 -9.21
N ALA A 65 7.50 -0.86 -10.24
CA ALA A 65 8.51 -1.91 -10.12
C ALA A 65 9.91 -1.30 -10.22
N SER A 66 10.84 -1.76 -9.37
CA SER A 66 12.24 -1.33 -9.47
C SER A 66 12.85 -1.81 -10.79
N SER A 67 13.43 -0.88 -11.56
CA SER A 67 14.25 -1.20 -12.72
C SER A 67 15.61 -1.81 -12.34
N ASN A 68 16.02 -1.65 -11.08
CA ASN A 68 17.25 -2.20 -10.54
C ASN A 68 16.96 -3.52 -9.80
N LYS A 69 17.69 -4.57 -10.17
CA LYS A 69 17.55 -5.86 -9.50
C LYS A 69 18.02 -5.77 -8.05
N SER A 70 17.25 -6.32 -7.12
CA SER A 70 17.67 -6.41 -5.72
C SER A 70 18.88 -7.35 -5.62
N PRO A 71 19.91 -7.05 -4.80
CA PRO A 71 21.01 -7.99 -4.55
C PRO A 71 20.53 -9.36 -4.02
N VAL A 72 19.33 -9.38 -3.41
CA VAL A 72 18.68 -10.57 -2.87
C VAL A 72 18.09 -11.46 -3.97
N ALA A 73 17.88 -10.94 -5.18
CA ALA A 73 17.37 -11.71 -6.33
C ALA A 73 18.23 -12.94 -6.64
N PHE A 74 19.55 -12.84 -6.46
CA PHE A 74 20.49 -13.94 -6.67
C PHE A 74 20.28 -15.12 -5.70
N LEU A 75 19.68 -14.90 -4.52
CA LEU A 75 19.44 -15.98 -3.55
C LEU A 75 18.27 -16.88 -3.96
N LEU A 76 17.34 -16.39 -4.78
CA LEU A 76 16.15 -17.12 -5.22
C LEU A 76 16.37 -17.93 -6.52
N ASP A 77 17.48 -17.70 -7.22
CA ASP A 77 17.85 -18.43 -8.45
C ASP A 77 18.56 -19.80 -8.18
N ASN A 78 18.63 -20.26 -6.91
CA ASN A 78 19.31 -21.49 -6.51
C ASN A 78 18.38 -22.65 -6.05
N ASP A 79 17.07 -22.56 -6.31
CA ASP A 79 16.14 -23.70 -6.13
C ASP A 79 15.76 -24.34 -7.47
#